data_AF-A0A415NYY0-F1
#
_entry.id   AF-A0A415NYY0-F1
#
_cell.length_a   1.000
_cell.length_b   1.000
_cell.length_c   1.000
_cell.angle_alpha   90.00
_cell.angle_beta   90.00
_cell.angle_gamma   90.00
#
_symmetry.space_group_name_H-M   'P 1'
#
loop_
_entity.id
_entity.type
_entity.pdbx_description
1 polymer ?
#
loop_
_entity_poly.entity_id
_entity_poly.type
_entity_poly.pdbx_seq_one_letter_code
_entity_poly.pdbx_strand_id
1 'polypeptide(L)'
;MSKFLWGSATSAYQCEGGWQEGGKGLSNWDVFCHSEENSVNPVTGDVASDVYHRYEEDIRMLAKGNQNAYRFSLCWTRILPNGTGVVSQEGIDFYNRVLDTCEKYGVEPFVTLYHYDIPISLFKSGGWENRETAFAFIEYAKICFKYFGHRVKYWATVNEPNYETYCCYGRGNYPPNVQDLSRRWKAMYHLLLGSAGCIHEYKKMNLKGMIGIVSDSYSIESLVDNEEYREAIYNADLFYNRCVNDVSVLGEYPQDFIDKLSKEYDLSYMLPEDKVIFKEGIVDYLGINAYDRTLVKPYTTGETCMIANNTGDGVTKNSTIIKGWFELDEDPNTIKNAWGCELYPKSVYNLLLDLKDKYPKIPIIITENGLGYYDECIDGKVNDQYRIEFLNGFIYWIKKAMEDGCDVRGYFVWSTMDLYSWINGYKKRYGLVYIDYEDNNKRIPKESYYWYKKKIKEERF
;
A
#
# COMPACT_ATOMS: atom_id res chain seq x y z
N MET A 1 -27.67 -0.61 -1.39
CA MET A 1 -26.26 -0.80 -0.98
C MET A 1 -25.45 -0.99 -2.24
N SER A 2 -24.28 -0.36 -2.36
CA SER A 2 -23.33 -0.65 -3.45
C SER A 2 -22.86 -2.10 -3.33
N LYS A 3 -22.62 -2.76 -4.47
CA LYS A 3 -22.10 -4.13 -4.51
C LYS A 3 -20.71 -4.18 -3.86
N PHE A 4 -20.43 -5.21 -3.06
CA PHE A 4 -19.11 -5.45 -2.48
C PHE A 4 -18.04 -5.55 -3.60
N LEU A 5 -16.90 -4.91 -3.41
CA LEU A 5 -15.78 -4.92 -4.36
C LEU A 5 -14.90 -6.16 -4.12
N TRP A 6 -15.07 -7.16 -4.97
CA TRP A 6 -14.21 -8.33 -5.06
C TRP A 6 -13.14 -8.10 -6.12
N GLY A 7 -11.91 -7.87 -5.70
CA GLY A 7 -10.82 -7.56 -6.60
C GLY A 7 -9.49 -8.16 -6.21
N SER A 8 -8.48 -7.75 -6.96
CA SER A 8 -7.07 -7.89 -6.64
C SER A 8 -6.34 -6.63 -7.08
N ALA A 9 -5.14 -6.45 -6.56
CA ALA A 9 -4.39 -5.20 -6.67
C ALA A 9 -3.01 -5.40 -7.31
N THR A 10 -2.50 -4.31 -7.89
CA THR A 10 -1.14 -4.14 -8.42
C THR A 10 -0.64 -2.72 -8.13
N SER A 11 0.65 -2.48 -8.39
CA SER A 11 1.25 -1.15 -8.44
C SER A 11 2.07 -1.00 -9.72
N ALA A 12 2.16 0.24 -10.21
CA ALA A 12 2.70 0.55 -11.52
C ALA A 12 4.14 0.04 -11.70
N TYR A 13 5.07 0.46 -10.83
CA TYR A 13 6.46 0.01 -10.91
C TYR A 13 6.62 -1.50 -10.79
N GLN A 14 5.76 -2.16 -10.00
CA GLN A 14 5.88 -3.59 -9.75
C GLN A 14 5.36 -4.46 -10.91
N CYS A 15 4.48 -3.96 -11.78
CA CYS A 15 3.87 -4.78 -12.82
C CYS A 15 3.95 -4.23 -14.25
N GLU A 16 4.05 -2.91 -14.46
CA GLU A 16 3.92 -2.31 -15.79
C GLU A 16 5.06 -2.69 -16.74
N GLY A 17 6.32 -2.50 -16.35
CA GLY A 17 7.43 -2.54 -17.30
C GLY A 17 7.41 -1.34 -18.26
N GLY A 18 7.93 -1.49 -19.47
CA GLY A 18 7.95 -0.41 -20.48
C GLY A 18 8.57 0.88 -19.91
N TRP A 19 9.64 0.75 -19.13
CA TRP A 19 10.12 1.80 -18.21
C TRP A 19 10.66 3.06 -18.90
N GLN A 20 11.02 2.96 -20.19
CA GLN A 20 11.45 4.06 -21.06
C GLN A 20 10.52 4.29 -22.26
N GLU A 21 9.35 3.65 -22.28
CA GLU A 21 8.43 3.73 -23.40
C GLU A 21 7.42 4.87 -23.26
N GLY A 22 6.88 5.33 -24.40
CA GLY A 22 5.85 6.37 -24.43
C GLY A 22 6.29 7.73 -23.86
N GLY A 23 7.60 7.99 -23.79
CA GLY A 23 8.15 9.22 -23.21
C GLY A 23 8.07 9.27 -21.67
N LYS A 24 7.90 8.12 -21.00
CA LYS A 24 7.96 8.00 -19.54
C LYS A 24 9.27 8.60 -18.99
N GLY A 25 9.15 9.43 -17.96
CA GLY A 25 10.30 9.93 -17.20
C GLY A 25 10.86 8.90 -16.22
N LEU A 26 12.00 9.21 -15.61
CA LEU A 26 12.59 8.36 -14.57
C LEU A 26 11.96 8.64 -13.21
N SER A 27 11.69 7.60 -12.45
CA SER A 27 11.36 7.66 -11.02
C SER A 27 12.61 7.48 -10.15
N ASN A 28 12.47 7.71 -8.85
CA ASN A 28 13.44 7.29 -7.83
C ASN A 28 13.78 5.80 -7.92
N TRP A 29 12.78 4.95 -8.15
CA TRP A 29 12.95 3.50 -8.23
C TRP A 29 13.68 3.06 -9.49
N ASP A 30 13.40 3.69 -10.64
CA ASP A 30 14.15 3.44 -11.87
C ASP A 30 15.64 3.71 -11.64
N VAL A 31 16.00 4.78 -10.94
CA VAL A 31 17.41 5.11 -10.65
C VAL A 31 18.00 4.18 -9.59
N PHE A 32 17.28 3.94 -8.48
CA PHE A 32 17.76 3.11 -7.38
C PHE A 32 18.03 1.66 -7.80
N CYS A 33 17.11 1.04 -8.55
CA CYS A 33 17.27 -0.35 -8.97
C CYS A 33 18.45 -0.57 -9.93
N HIS A 34 18.90 0.50 -10.60
CA HIS A 34 20.06 0.50 -11.49
C HIS A 34 21.36 0.97 -10.81
N SER A 35 21.34 1.20 -9.50
CA SER A 35 22.50 1.68 -8.75
C SER A 35 23.01 0.64 -7.74
N GLU A 36 24.21 0.85 -7.19
CA GLU A 36 24.84 -0.08 -6.25
C GLU A 36 24.13 -0.10 -4.87
N GLU A 37 23.31 0.92 -4.61
CA GLU A 37 22.50 1.10 -3.42
C GLU A 37 21.38 0.04 -3.33
N ASN A 38 20.92 -0.51 -4.46
CA ASN A 38 20.06 -1.70 -4.48
C ASN A 38 20.85 -2.99 -4.21
N SER A 39 21.35 -3.10 -2.97
CA SER A 39 22.27 -4.16 -2.56
C SER A 39 21.59 -5.45 -2.11
N VAL A 40 20.29 -5.42 -1.78
CA VAL A 40 19.57 -6.58 -1.23
C VAL A 40 19.26 -7.61 -2.32
N ASN A 41 18.68 -7.17 -3.44
CA ASN A 41 18.42 -8.00 -4.60
C ASN A 41 18.49 -7.12 -5.87
N PRO A 42 19.64 -7.11 -6.57
CA PRO A 42 19.93 -6.17 -7.66
C PRO A 42 19.21 -6.58 -8.96
N VAL A 43 17.87 -6.57 -8.92
CA VAL A 43 16.99 -6.77 -10.08
C VAL A 43 16.16 -5.51 -10.31
N THR A 44 15.72 -5.29 -11.55
CA THR A 44 14.98 -4.09 -11.96
C THR A 44 13.51 -4.39 -12.28
N GLY A 45 12.69 -3.34 -12.30
CA GLY A 45 11.29 -3.35 -12.73
C GLY A 45 11.10 -3.03 -14.22
N ASP A 46 12.17 -3.03 -15.01
CA ASP A 46 12.20 -2.54 -16.41
C ASP A 46 11.15 -3.18 -17.30
N VAL A 47 11.00 -4.50 -17.13
CA VAL A 47 9.97 -5.31 -17.78
C VAL A 47 8.89 -5.71 -16.79
N ALA A 48 9.25 -6.02 -15.54
CA ALA A 48 8.30 -6.48 -14.52
C ALA A 48 7.41 -7.63 -15.04
N SER A 49 6.10 -7.52 -14.86
CA SER A 49 5.12 -8.47 -15.41
C SER A 49 4.65 -8.08 -16.82
N ASP A 50 5.19 -7.00 -17.41
CA ASP A 50 4.86 -6.51 -18.75
C ASP A 50 3.39 -6.11 -18.93
N VAL A 51 2.75 -5.59 -17.87
CA VAL A 51 1.36 -5.13 -17.92
C VAL A 51 1.18 -3.96 -18.89
N TYR A 52 2.21 -3.13 -19.11
CA TYR A 52 2.16 -2.01 -20.06
C TYR A 52 1.74 -2.48 -21.47
N HIS A 53 2.21 -3.64 -21.91
CA HIS A 53 1.84 -4.24 -23.19
C HIS A 53 0.68 -5.23 -23.11
N ARG A 54 0.39 -5.78 -21.92
CA ARG A 54 -0.51 -6.93 -21.73
C ARG A 54 -1.71 -6.68 -20.83
N TYR A 55 -1.97 -5.42 -20.46
CA TYR A 55 -3.09 -5.02 -19.60
C TYR A 55 -4.43 -5.63 -20.03
N GLU A 56 -4.69 -5.76 -21.34
CA GLU A 56 -5.93 -6.38 -21.82
C GLU A 56 -6.03 -7.88 -21.47
N GLU A 57 -4.93 -8.63 -21.59
CA GLU A 57 -4.89 -10.04 -21.19
C GLU A 57 -5.22 -10.17 -19.69
N ASP A 58 -4.59 -9.35 -18.87
CA ASP A 58 -4.68 -9.38 -17.42
C ASP A 58 -6.08 -8.96 -16.92
N ILE A 59 -6.65 -7.87 -17.44
CA ILE A 59 -8.00 -7.41 -17.08
C ILE A 59 -9.07 -8.40 -17.55
N ARG A 60 -8.89 -9.02 -18.71
CA ARG A 60 -9.77 -10.10 -19.17
C ARG A 60 -9.69 -11.32 -18.25
N MET A 61 -8.50 -11.66 -17.73
CA MET A 61 -8.33 -12.75 -16.76
C MET A 61 -8.99 -12.45 -15.41
N LEU A 62 -8.86 -11.21 -14.91
CA LEU A 62 -9.59 -10.70 -13.73
C LEU A 62 -11.09 -10.93 -13.86
N ALA A 63 -11.69 -10.43 -14.95
CA ALA A 63 -13.11 -10.55 -15.23
C ALA A 63 -13.55 -12.03 -15.37
N LYS A 64 -12.77 -12.86 -16.07
CA LYS A 64 -13.01 -14.32 -16.15
C LYS A 64 -12.87 -15.02 -14.80
N GLY A 65 -12.19 -14.40 -13.85
CA GLY A 65 -12.06 -14.80 -12.45
C GLY A 65 -13.26 -14.38 -11.59
N ASN A 66 -14.32 -13.81 -12.18
CA ASN A 66 -15.48 -13.21 -11.50
C ASN A 66 -15.18 -11.99 -10.62
N GLN A 67 -13.96 -11.45 -10.69
CA GLN A 67 -13.65 -10.21 -9.99
C GLN A 67 -14.41 -9.05 -10.63
N ASN A 68 -14.91 -8.12 -9.81
CA ASN A 68 -15.67 -6.95 -10.26
C ASN A 68 -14.93 -5.64 -10.01
N ALA A 69 -13.73 -5.67 -9.44
CA ALA A 69 -12.91 -4.49 -9.22
C ALA A 69 -11.42 -4.79 -9.46
N TYR A 70 -10.68 -3.81 -9.95
CA TYR A 70 -9.23 -3.89 -10.13
C TYR A 70 -8.58 -2.65 -9.55
N ARG A 71 -7.72 -2.84 -8.54
CA ARG A 71 -6.94 -1.75 -7.96
C ARG A 71 -5.57 -1.69 -8.65
N PHE A 72 -5.24 -0.53 -9.20
CA PHE A 72 -3.92 -0.27 -9.78
C PHE A 72 -3.47 1.14 -9.44
N SER A 73 -2.16 1.39 -9.45
CA SER A 73 -1.64 2.76 -9.37
C SER A 73 -1.36 3.34 -10.74
N LEU A 74 -1.51 4.65 -10.86
CA LEU A 74 -0.94 5.41 -11.96
C LEU A 74 0.55 5.60 -11.71
N CYS A 75 1.33 5.67 -12.78
CA CYS A 75 2.75 6.02 -12.74
C CYS A 75 2.87 7.53 -13.01
N TRP A 76 3.23 8.30 -11.99
CA TRP A 76 3.36 9.76 -12.09
C TRP A 76 4.27 10.15 -13.25
N THR A 77 5.39 9.45 -13.43
CA THR A 77 6.36 9.70 -14.50
C THR A 77 5.86 9.40 -15.91
N ARG A 78 4.74 8.69 -16.09
CA ARG A 78 4.09 8.58 -17.41
C ARG A 78 3.23 9.78 -17.73
N ILE A 79 2.57 10.37 -16.73
CA ILE A 79 1.63 11.49 -16.93
C ILE A 79 2.36 12.83 -16.93
N LEU A 80 3.33 13.00 -16.03
CA LEU A 80 4.24 14.13 -15.95
C LEU A 80 5.68 13.61 -15.90
N PRO A 81 6.35 13.43 -17.06
CA PRO A 81 7.70 12.87 -17.12
C PRO A 81 8.75 13.61 -16.29
N ASN A 82 8.63 14.93 -16.17
CA ASN A 82 9.51 15.76 -15.34
C ASN A 82 8.96 15.98 -13.92
N GLY A 83 7.91 15.25 -13.53
CA GLY A 83 7.16 15.39 -12.27
C GLY A 83 6.23 16.59 -12.20
N THR A 84 6.54 17.66 -12.93
CA THR A 84 5.69 18.85 -13.08
C THR A 84 5.67 19.31 -14.54
N GLY A 85 4.79 20.27 -14.85
CA GLY A 85 4.78 20.95 -16.15
C GLY A 85 4.01 20.18 -17.23
N VAL A 86 4.72 19.78 -18.29
CA VAL A 86 4.09 19.27 -19.53
C VAL A 86 3.49 17.88 -19.30
N VAL A 87 2.19 17.77 -19.57
CA VAL A 87 1.45 16.51 -19.56
C VAL A 87 1.84 15.68 -20.78
N SER A 88 2.15 14.39 -20.57
CA SER A 88 2.36 13.44 -21.65
C SER A 88 1.02 12.88 -22.13
N GLN A 89 0.67 13.13 -23.38
CA GLN A 89 -0.56 12.59 -23.97
C GLN A 89 -0.49 11.06 -24.10
N GLU A 90 0.68 10.48 -24.41
CA GLU A 90 0.81 9.03 -24.49
C GLU A 90 0.57 8.36 -23.13
N GLY A 91 1.03 8.96 -22.03
CA GLY A 91 0.73 8.47 -20.68
C GLY A 91 -0.76 8.53 -20.36
N ILE A 92 -1.44 9.61 -20.76
CA ILE A 92 -2.91 9.73 -20.63
C ILE A 92 -3.61 8.66 -21.46
N ASP A 93 -3.16 8.44 -22.70
CA ASP A 93 -3.77 7.48 -23.63
C ASP A 93 -3.57 6.04 -23.14
N PHE A 94 -2.42 5.71 -22.55
CA PHE A 94 -2.21 4.40 -21.91
C PHE A 94 -3.25 4.12 -20.82
N TYR A 95 -3.42 5.02 -19.86
CA TYR A 95 -4.40 4.81 -18.79
C TYR A 95 -5.85 4.88 -19.29
N ASN A 96 -6.15 5.66 -20.33
CA ASN A 96 -7.45 5.58 -21.01
C ASN A 96 -7.71 4.18 -21.59
N ARG A 97 -6.73 3.57 -22.26
CA ARG A 97 -6.85 2.18 -22.77
C ARG A 97 -7.08 1.18 -21.64
N VAL A 98 -6.41 1.35 -20.49
CA VAL A 98 -6.64 0.53 -19.29
C VAL A 98 -8.08 0.68 -18.78
N LEU A 99 -8.56 1.92 -18.63
CA LEU A 99 -9.92 2.21 -18.18
C LEU A 99 -11.00 1.72 -19.17
N ASP A 100 -10.78 1.90 -20.47
CA ASP A 100 -11.65 1.36 -21.53
C ASP A 100 -11.76 -0.15 -21.44
N THR A 101 -10.66 -0.81 -21.11
CA THR A 101 -10.61 -2.26 -20.95
C THR A 101 -11.32 -2.74 -19.70
N CYS A 102 -11.16 -2.02 -18.57
CA CYS A 102 -11.94 -2.26 -17.36
C CYS A 102 -13.45 -2.16 -17.66
N GLU A 103 -13.88 -1.11 -18.35
CA GLU A 103 -15.27 -0.90 -18.77
C GLU A 103 -15.77 -2.03 -19.70
N LYS A 104 -14.98 -2.37 -20.74
CA LYS A 104 -15.27 -3.46 -21.69
C LYS A 104 -15.55 -4.79 -20.99
N TYR A 105 -14.84 -5.10 -19.90
CA TYR A 105 -14.97 -6.34 -19.16
C TYR A 105 -15.80 -6.23 -17.87
N GLY A 106 -16.42 -5.07 -17.60
CA GLY A 106 -17.29 -4.86 -16.44
C GLY A 106 -16.55 -4.88 -15.10
N VAL A 107 -15.30 -4.44 -15.08
CA VAL A 107 -14.44 -4.33 -13.89
C VAL A 107 -14.41 -2.87 -13.45
N GLU A 108 -14.74 -2.59 -12.19
CA GLU A 108 -14.68 -1.24 -11.62
C GLU A 108 -13.21 -0.85 -11.35
N PRO A 109 -12.70 0.23 -11.96
CA PRO A 109 -11.35 0.70 -11.68
C PRO A 109 -11.28 1.37 -10.30
N PHE A 110 -10.33 0.93 -9.50
CA PHE A 110 -9.94 1.56 -8.24
C PHE A 110 -8.53 2.12 -8.42
N VAL A 111 -8.42 3.44 -8.57
CA VAL A 111 -7.18 4.07 -9.03
C VAL A 111 -6.42 4.68 -7.86
N THR A 112 -5.15 4.28 -7.71
CA THR A 112 -4.22 4.84 -6.74
C THR A 112 -3.33 5.88 -7.42
N LEU A 113 -3.25 7.11 -6.91
CA LEU A 113 -2.48 8.18 -7.53
C LEU A 113 -0.97 7.99 -7.37
N TYR A 114 -0.54 7.56 -6.19
CA TYR A 114 0.89 7.42 -5.85
C TYR A 114 1.20 6.12 -5.10
N HIS A 115 2.20 5.40 -5.60
CA HIS A 115 2.71 4.17 -5.00
C HIS A 115 4.25 4.14 -5.13
N TYR A 116 4.90 5.00 -4.34
CA TYR A 116 6.34 5.09 -4.09
C TYR A 116 7.24 5.58 -5.23
N ASP A 117 6.71 5.68 -6.46
CA ASP A 117 7.43 5.94 -7.70
C ASP A 117 7.53 7.44 -8.05
N ILE A 118 8.05 8.23 -7.11
CA ILE A 118 8.19 9.68 -7.26
C ILE A 118 9.13 10.03 -8.43
N PRO A 119 8.78 11.00 -9.30
CA PRO A 119 9.64 11.48 -10.37
C PRO A 119 11.04 11.90 -9.88
N ILE A 120 12.09 11.53 -10.64
CA ILE A 120 13.48 11.73 -10.22
C ILE A 120 13.83 13.21 -10.01
N SER A 121 13.20 14.12 -10.74
CA SER A 121 13.39 15.57 -10.59
C SER A 121 12.98 16.06 -9.20
N LEU A 122 11.82 15.60 -8.72
CA LEU A 122 11.32 15.90 -7.38
C LEU A 122 12.15 15.18 -6.31
N PHE A 123 12.51 13.92 -6.54
CA PHE A 123 13.36 13.16 -5.63
C PHE A 123 14.72 13.83 -5.41
N LYS A 124 15.41 14.25 -6.48
CA LYS A 124 16.68 14.99 -6.42
C LYS A 124 16.56 16.36 -5.76
N SER A 125 15.35 16.92 -5.72
CA SER A 125 15.06 18.20 -5.07
C SER A 125 14.69 18.04 -3.58
N GLY A 126 14.90 16.84 -3.01
CA GLY A 126 14.62 16.51 -1.61
C GLY A 126 13.44 15.55 -1.41
N GLY A 127 12.78 15.11 -2.48
CA GLY A 127 11.67 14.17 -2.41
C GLY A 127 10.58 14.64 -1.44
N TRP A 128 10.05 13.73 -0.63
CA TRP A 128 9.02 14.07 0.37
C TRP A 128 9.54 14.92 1.54
N GLU A 129 10.85 15.05 1.75
CA GLU A 129 11.36 16.01 2.74
C GLU A 129 11.19 17.47 2.26
N ASN A 130 11.01 17.68 0.96
CA ASN A 130 10.72 18.98 0.38
C ASN A 130 9.21 19.19 0.27
N ARG A 131 8.73 20.26 0.91
CA ARG A 131 7.32 20.68 0.91
C ARG A 131 6.77 20.89 -0.50
N GLU A 132 7.58 21.39 -1.43
CA GLU A 132 7.15 21.64 -2.82
C GLU A 132 6.70 20.35 -3.54
N THR A 133 7.19 19.19 -3.10
CA THR A 133 6.73 17.89 -3.62
C THR A 133 5.25 17.63 -3.30
N ALA A 134 4.77 18.08 -2.14
CA ALA A 134 3.35 17.98 -1.78
C ALA A 134 2.48 18.77 -2.77
N PHE A 135 2.89 19.98 -3.13
CA PHE A 135 2.16 20.81 -4.10
C PHE A 135 2.28 20.28 -5.53
N ALA A 136 3.44 19.75 -5.92
CA ALA A 136 3.59 19.05 -7.20
C ALA A 136 2.64 17.85 -7.30
N PHE A 137 2.47 17.10 -6.21
CA PHE A 137 1.55 15.96 -6.15
C PHE A 137 0.09 16.40 -6.29
N ILE A 138 -0.29 17.51 -5.67
CA ILE A 138 -1.65 18.10 -5.81
C ILE A 138 -1.93 18.49 -7.26
N GLU A 139 -0.98 19.13 -7.95
CA GLU A 139 -1.15 19.48 -9.37
C GLU A 139 -1.24 18.24 -10.28
N TYR A 140 -0.42 17.22 -10.01
CA TYR A 140 -0.51 15.92 -10.68
C TYR A 140 -1.89 15.27 -10.48
N ALA A 141 -2.41 15.25 -9.26
CA ALA A 141 -3.72 14.69 -8.96
C ALA A 141 -4.85 15.43 -9.69
N LYS A 142 -4.82 16.77 -9.71
CA LYS A 142 -5.78 17.59 -10.48
C LYS A 142 -5.80 17.23 -11.97
N ILE A 143 -4.62 16.98 -12.55
CA ILE A 143 -4.51 16.51 -13.94
C ILE A 143 -5.17 15.14 -14.09
N CYS A 144 -4.87 14.19 -13.21
CA CYS A 144 -5.48 12.86 -13.24
C CYS A 144 -7.01 12.93 -13.11
N PHE A 145 -7.53 13.73 -12.18
CA PHE A 145 -8.96 13.94 -12.00
C PHE A 145 -9.62 14.58 -13.22
N LYS A 146 -8.96 15.54 -13.86
CA LYS A 146 -9.45 16.17 -15.09
C LYS A 146 -9.63 15.15 -16.22
N TYR A 147 -8.65 14.26 -16.42
CA TYR A 147 -8.70 13.29 -17.51
C TYR A 147 -9.55 12.05 -17.19
N PHE A 148 -9.53 11.56 -15.94
CA PHE A 148 -10.10 10.25 -15.59
C PHE A 148 -11.25 10.31 -14.58
N GLY A 149 -11.41 11.42 -13.85
CA GLY A 149 -12.33 11.54 -12.71
C GLY A 149 -13.81 11.39 -13.04
N HIS A 150 -14.19 11.54 -14.30
CA HIS A 150 -15.58 11.30 -14.75
C HIS A 150 -15.92 9.81 -14.91
N ARG A 151 -14.91 8.93 -14.95
CA ARG A 151 -15.06 7.48 -15.14
C ARG A 151 -14.71 6.68 -13.90
N VAL A 152 -13.72 7.17 -13.12
CA VAL A 152 -13.22 6.48 -11.93
C VAL A 152 -14.05 6.86 -10.71
N LYS A 153 -14.65 5.87 -10.06
CA LYS A 153 -15.49 6.06 -8.87
C LYS A 153 -14.77 5.86 -7.55
N TYR A 154 -13.60 5.21 -7.56
CA TYR A 154 -12.81 4.94 -6.36
C TYR A 154 -11.37 5.40 -6.57
N TRP A 155 -10.97 6.40 -5.79
CA TRP A 155 -9.65 6.99 -5.83
C TRP A 155 -8.92 6.79 -4.50
N ALA A 156 -7.68 6.31 -4.55
CA ALA A 156 -6.74 6.39 -3.45
C ALA A 156 -5.67 7.46 -3.76
N THR A 157 -5.37 8.34 -2.81
CA THR A 157 -4.28 9.32 -2.96
C THR A 157 -2.92 8.64 -2.85
N VAL A 158 -2.49 8.36 -1.62
CA VAL A 158 -1.21 7.74 -1.29
C VAL A 158 -1.46 6.32 -0.82
N ASN A 159 -0.66 5.38 -1.30
CA ASN A 159 -0.56 4.03 -0.76
C ASN A 159 0.51 3.95 0.33
N GLU A 160 0.14 3.45 1.50
CA GLU A 160 0.99 3.12 2.64
C GLU A 160 2.00 4.22 3.03
N PRO A 161 1.54 5.42 3.43
CA PRO A 161 2.42 6.51 3.82
C PRO A 161 3.38 6.13 4.97
N ASN A 162 2.88 5.34 5.93
CA ASN A 162 3.68 4.88 7.05
C ASN A 162 4.72 3.86 6.56
N TYR A 163 4.34 2.84 5.79
CA TYR A 163 5.28 1.84 5.29
C TYR A 163 6.37 2.43 4.39
N GLU A 164 6.02 3.33 3.46
CA GLU A 164 6.98 3.99 2.57
C GLU A 164 8.04 4.73 3.40
N THR A 165 7.60 5.64 4.27
CA THR A 165 8.53 6.45 5.04
C THR A 165 9.30 5.61 6.08
N TYR A 166 8.69 4.55 6.62
CA TYR A 166 9.34 3.56 7.46
C TYR A 166 10.47 2.84 6.70
N CYS A 167 10.26 2.44 5.44
CA CYS A 167 11.29 1.79 4.63
C CYS A 167 12.37 2.76 4.14
N CYS A 168 12.00 3.98 3.75
CA CYS A 168 12.90 4.99 3.21
C CYS A 168 13.84 5.63 4.26
N TYR A 169 13.30 5.89 5.46
CA TYR A 169 13.98 6.69 6.51
C TYR A 169 14.09 5.96 7.85
N GLY A 170 13.39 4.84 8.06
CA GLY A 170 13.48 4.05 9.29
C GLY A 170 14.41 2.85 9.15
N ARG A 171 14.01 1.88 8.31
CA ARG A 171 14.83 0.72 7.93
C ARG A 171 15.98 1.12 7.01
N GLY A 172 15.77 2.12 6.16
CA GLY A 172 16.74 2.55 5.14
C GLY A 172 16.96 1.52 4.04
N ASN A 173 15.98 0.66 3.77
CA ASN A 173 16.05 -0.35 2.72
C ASN A 173 15.45 0.13 1.39
N TYR A 174 14.70 1.24 1.38
CA TYR A 174 14.17 1.89 0.17
C TYR A 174 14.90 3.22 -0.07
N PRO A 175 14.96 3.74 -1.32
CA PRO A 175 15.58 5.03 -1.60
C PRO A 175 14.90 6.16 -0.79
N PRO A 176 15.66 7.01 -0.06
CA PRO A 176 17.09 7.31 -0.19
C PRO A 176 18.04 6.49 0.73
N ASN A 177 17.59 5.37 1.29
CA ASN A 177 18.35 4.47 2.17
C ASN A 177 18.84 5.15 3.46
N VAL A 178 17.95 5.89 4.12
CA VAL A 178 18.25 6.67 5.31
C VAL A 178 17.71 5.96 6.57
N GLN A 179 18.40 6.14 7.70
CA GLN A 179 17.97 5.69 9.03
C GLN A 179 17.94 6.89 9.99
N ASP A 180 16.94 7.76 9.83
CA ASP A 180 16.75 9.00 10.56
C ASP A 180 15.25 9.29 10.74
N LEU A 181 14.76 9.17 11.98
CA LEU A 181 13.35 9.42 12.30
C LEU A 181 12.93 10.89 12.17
N SER A 182 13.84 11.86 12.37
CA SER A 182 13.54 13.28 12.18
C SER A 182 13.16 13.53 10.71
N ARG A 183 13.99 13.00 9.80
CA ARG A 183 13.74 13.08 8.35
C ARG A 183 12.50 12.29 7.94
N ARG A 184 12.27 11.13 8.55
CA ARG A 184 11.05 10.35 8.34
C ARG A 184 9.79 11.17 8.63
N TRP A 185 9.70 11.78 9.80
CA TRP A 185 8.49 12.50 10.20
C TRP A 185 8.25 13.74 9.34
N LYS A 186 9.31 14.41 8.90
CA LYS A 186 9.24 15.49 7.92
C LYS A 186 8.69 15.00 6.57
N ALA A 187 9.23 13.90 6.06
CA ALA A 187 8.77 13.29 4.80
C ALA A 187 7.30 12.86 4.89
N MET A 188 6.92 12.17 5.98
CA MET A 188 5.56 11.71 6.21
C MET A 188 4.56 12.87 6.31
N TYR A 189 4.96 13.98 6.96
CA TYR A 189 4.13 15.17 7.06
C TYR A 189 3.79 15.77 5.70
N HIS A 190 4.79 15.99 4.83
CA HIS A 190 4.53 16.55 3.50
C HIS A 190 3.79 15.57 2.59
N LEU A 191 4.03 14.26 2.72
CA LEU A 191 3.28 13.23 2.01
C LEU A 191 1.78 13.27 2.38
N LEU A 192 1.47 13.36 3.68
CA LEU A 192 0.09 13.50 4.17
C LEU A 192 -0.52 14.85 3.80
N LEU A 193 0.26 15.93 3.80
CA LEU A 193 -0.18 17.25 3.31
C LEU A 193 -0.59 17.19 1.84
N GLY A 194 0.22 16.54 1.01
CA GLY A 194 -0.08 16.30 -0.40
C GLY A 194 -1.35 15.47 -0.58
N SER A 195 -1.50 14.40 0.21
CA SER A 195 -2.72 13.58 0.22
C SER A 195 -3.98 14.39 0.55
N ALA A 196 -3.97 15.14 1.66
CA ALA A 196 -5.11 15.98 2.06
C ALA A 196 -5.43 17.05 1.01
N GLY A 197 -4.41 17.68 0.42
CA GLY A 197 -4.59 18.63 -0.68
C GLY A 197 -5.22 18.01 -1.94
N CYS A 198 -4.86 16.78 -2.29
CA CYS A 198 -5.50 16.06 -3.40
C CYS A 198 -6.99 15.83 -3.15
N ILE A 199 -7.35 15.43 -1.92
CA ILE A 199 -8.75 15.21 -1.52
C ILE A 199 -9.54 16.52 -1.56
N HIS A 200 -8.94 17.61 -1.09
CA HIS A 200 -9.56 18.94 -1.16
C HIS A 200 -9.88 19.33 -2.61
N GLU A 201 -8.91 19.19 -3.52
CA GLU A 201 -9.09 19.53 -4.93
C GLU A 201 -10.11 18.61 -5.61
N TYR A 202 -10.11 17.31 -5.29
CA TYR A 202 -11.14 16.36 -5.77
C TYR A 202 -12.55 16.82 -5.40
N LYS A 203 -12.76 17.23 -4.14
CA LYS A 203 -14.06 17.73 -3.65
C LYS A 203 -14.45 19.05 -4.32
N LYS A 204 -13.51 20.00 -4.49
CA LYS A 204 -13.75 21.26 -5.23
C LYS A 204 -14.19 21.04 -6.66
N MET A 205 -13.66 20.01 -7.31
CA MET A 205 -14.06 19.62 -8.67
C MET A 205 -15.46 19.00 -8.75
N ASN A 206 -16.15 18.79 -7.62
CA ASN A 206 -17.51 18.24 -7.52
C ASN A 206 -17.67 16.85 -8.19
N LEU A 207 -16.59 16.07 -8.21
CA LEU A 207 -16.60 14.69 -8.71
C LEU A 207 -17.47 13.79 -7.82
N LYS A 208 -18.00 12.71 -8.40
CA LYS A 208 -19.08 11.90 -7.79
C LYS A 208 -18.62 10.57 -7.17
N GLY A 209 -17.37 10.17 -7.42
CA GLY A 209 -16.76 9.01 -6.77
C GLY A 209 -16.36 9.29 -5.33
N MET A 210 -15.81 8.27 -4.67
CA MET A 210 -15.20 8.35 -3.36
C MET A 210 -13.69 8.51 -3.49
N ILE A 211 -13.08 9.30 -2.60
CA ILE A 211 -11.63 9.41 -2.49
C ILE A 211 -11.16 9.08 -1.06
N GLY A 212 -10.08 8.32 -0.96
CA GLY A 212 -9.49 7.91 0.30
C GLY A 212 -7.98 7.88 0.26
N ILE A 213 -7.39 7.48 1.37
CA ILE A 213 -5.98 7.09 1.48
C ILE A 213 -5.92 5.58 1.71
N VAL A 214 -4.82 4.95 1.33
CA VAL A 214 -4.57 3.55 1.65
C VAL A 214 -3.50 3.48 2.73
N SER A 215 -3.86 3.00 3.91
CA SER A 215 -3.02 2.91 5.09
C SER A 215 -2.56 1.46 5.32
N ASP A 216 -1.27 1.25 5.55
CA ASP A 216 -0.76 0.01 6.16
C ASP A 216 -1.12 0.03 7.65
N SER A 217 -2.25 -0.58 8.01
CA SER A 217 -2.71 -0.62 9.39
C SER A 217 -2.59 -2.01 9.98
N TYR A 218 -2.25 -2.05 11.26
CA TYR A 218 -1.88 -3.26 11.97
C TYR A 218 -2.80 -3.47 13.18
N SER A 219 -3.16 -4.72 13.43
CA SER A 219 -3.68 -5.10 14.76
C SER A 219 -2.52 -5.04 15.76
N ILE A 220 -2.47 -4.00 16.59
CA ILE A 220 -1.43 -3.86 17.62
C ILE A 220 -1.86 -4.62 18.87
N GLU A 221 -1.09 -5.63 19.25
CA GLU A 221 -1.47 -6.59 20.28
C GLU A 221 -0.33 -6.85 21.28
N SER A 222 -0.67 -7.46 22.41
CA SER A 222 0.26 -8.02 23.39
C SER A 222 -0.26 -9.37 23.88
N LEU A 223 0.65 -10.27 24.25
CA LEU A 223 0.31 -11.54 24.92
C LEU A 223 0.15 -11.39 26.44
N VAL A 224 0.51 -10.22 26.98
CA VAL A 224 0.45 -9.86 28.41
C VAL A 224 -0.50 -8.67 28.59
N ASP A 225 -1.42 -8.77 29.55
CA ASP A 225 -2.40 -7.72 29.85
C ASP A 225 -2.13 -7.06 31.22
N ASN A 226 -1.32 -6.01 31.20
CA ASN A 226 -1.08 -5.12 32.35
C ASN A 226 -0.87 -3.67 31.87
N GLU A 227 -0.69 -2.73 32.80
CA GLU A 227 -0.58 -1.29 32.48
C GLU A 227 0.58 -0.96 31.53
N GLU A 228 1.78 -1.49 31.79
CA GLU A 228 2.97 -1.23 30.98
C GLU A 228 2.79 -1.74 29.53
N TYR A 229 2.22 -2.94 29.35
CA TYR A 229 1.97 -3.48 28.01
C TYR A 229 0.85 -2.74 27.27
N ARG A 230 -0.17 -2.24 27.99
CA ARG A 230 -1.19 -1.38 27.38
C ARG A 230 -0.62 -0.03 26.93
N GLU A 231 0.32 0.54 27.68
CA GLU A 231 1.05 1.74 27.25
C GLU A 231 1.89 1.46 26.01
N ALA A 232 2.57 0.31 25.95
CA ALA A 232 3.34 -0.09 24.76
C ALA A 232 2.44 -0.23 23.52
N ILE A 233 1.27 -0.88 23.66
CA ILE A 233 0.25 -0.96 22.59
C ILE A 233 -0.16 0.44 22.14
N TYR A 234 -0.47 1.34 23.07
CA TYR A 234 -0.88 2.70 22.74
C TYR A 234 0.20 3.47 21.98
N ASN A 235 1.46 3.38 22.44
CA ASN A 235 2.60 4.03 21.79
C ASN A 235 2.86 3.47 20.38
N ALA A 236 2.72 2.16 20.21
CA ALA A 236 2.84 1.52 18.90
C ALA A 236 1.68 1.89 17.96
N ASP A 237 0.46 1.98 18.46
CA ASP A 237 -0.71 2.42 17.68
C ASP A 237 -0.57 3.89 17.23
N LEU A 238 -0.05 4.77 18.09
CA LEU A 238 0.33 6.13 17.71
C LEU A 238 1.38 6.14 16.60
N PHE A 239 2.41 5.30 16.72
CA PHE A 239 3.55 5.27 15.81
C PHE A 239 3.21 4.68 14.44
N TYR A 240 2.43 3.60 14.39
CA TYR A 240 2.14 2.86 13.15
C TYR A 240 0.83 3.27 12.48
N ASN A 241 -0.26 3.41 13.23
CA ASN A 241 -1.61 3.55 12.66
C ASN A 241 -2.10 5.00 12.72
N ARG A 242 -2.18 5.58 13.92
CA ARG A 242 -2.87 6.86 14.14
C ARG A 242 -2.11 8.06 13.57
N CYS A 243 -0.80 7.95 13.39
CA CYS A 243 0.00 8.96 12.69
C CYS A 243 -0.44 9.21 11.24
N VAL A 244 -1.18 8.27 10.63
CA VAL A 244 -1.80 8.39 9.30
C VAL A 244 -3.33 8.46 9.43
N ASN A 245 -3.94 7.55 10.19
CA ASN A 245 -5.38 7.37 10.22
C ASN A 245 -6.12 8.55 10.88
N ASP A 246 -5.66 9.07 12.03
CA ASP A 246 -6.29 10.25 12.66
C ASP A 246 -6.16 11.46 11.74
N VAL A 247 -5.00 11.67 11.12
CA VAL A 247 -4.76 12.78 10.19
C VAL A 247 -5.71 12.71 9.00
N SER A 248 -5.91 11.53 8.44
CA SER A 248 -6.68 11.33 7.22
C SER A 248 -8.20 11.32 7.47
N VAL A 249 -8.64 10.85 8.63
CA VAL A 249 -10.06 10.72 8.99
C VAL A 249 -10.57 11.94 9.76
N LEU A 250 -9.79 12.45 10.71
CA LEU A 250 -10.16 13.53 11.62
C LEU A 250 -9.60 14.89 11.17
N GLY A 251 -8.63 14.90 10.26
CA GLY A 251 -8.00 16.12 9.76
C GLY A 251 -7.00 16.75 10.73
N GLU A 252 -6.53 16.00 11.71
CA GLU A 252 -5.56 16.47 12.71
C GLU A 252 -4.67 15.33 13.24
N TYR A 253 -3.46 15.68 13.65
CA TYR A 253 -2.54 14.74 14.30
C TYR A 253 -2.97 14.47 15.74
N PRO A 254 -2.75 13.25 16.26
CA PRO A 254 -2.94 12.97 17.69
C PRO A 254 -2.02 13.87 18.53
N GLN A 255 -2.57 14.59 19.53
CA GLN A 255 -1.76 15.50 20.34
C GLN A 255 -0.64 14.76 21.09
N ASP A 256 -0.93 13.61 21.69
CA ASP A 256 0.06 12.79 22.39
C ASP A 256 1.23 12.38 21.48
N PHE A 257 0.96 12.13 20.19
CA PHE A 257 1.99 11.82 19.21
C PHE A 257 2.90 13.04 18.98
N ILE A 258 2.32 14.23 18.78
CA ILE A 258 3.07 15.47 18.63
C ILE A 258 3.88 15.82 19.88
N ASP A 259 3.31 15.64 21.07
CA ASP A 259 3.98 15.90 22.35
C ASP A 259 5.16 14.95 22.59
N LYS A 260 5.07 13.70 22.13
CA LYS A 260 6.19 12.77 22.19
C LYS A 260 7.26 13.12 21.15
N LEU A 261 6.87 13.40 19.90
CA LEU A 261 7.83 13.75 18.85
C LEU A 261 8.60 15.05 19.14
N SER A 262 7.92 16.07 19.64
CA SER A 262 8.52 17.40 19.90
C SER A 262 9.59 17.39 21.00
N LYS A 263 9.65 16.33 21.82
CA LYS A 263 10.73 16.13 22.81
C LYS A 263 12.04 15.70 22.16
N GLU A 264 11.98 15.07 20.99
CA GLU A 264 13.12 14.45 20.33
C GLU A 264 13.50 15.11 18.99
N TYR A 265 12.52 15.66 18.27
CA TYR A 265 12.68 16.13 16.89
C TYR A 265 12.20 17.58 16.72
N ASP A 266 12.81 18.27 15.76
CA ASP A 266 12.32 19.58 15.31
C ASP A 266 11.09 19.41 14.41
N LEU A 267 9.95 19.95 14.83
CA LEU A 267 8.68 19.92 14.09
C LEU A 267 8.36 21.25 13.40
N SER A 268 9.35 22.15 13.22
CA SER A 268 9.17 23.48 12.62
C SER A 268 8.58 23.46 11.19
N TYR A 269 8.65 22.32 10.50
CA TYR A 269 8.03 22.11 9.19
C TYR A 269 6.50 21.96 9.25
N MET A 270 5.93 21.75 10.44
CA MET A 270 4.47 21.67 10.64
C MET A 270 3.87 23.07 10.76
N LEU A 271 3.43 23.62 9.64
CA LEU A 271 3.01 25.02 9.59
C LEU A 271 1.55 25.19 10.07
N PRO A 272 1.22 26.23 10.85
CA PRO A 272 -0.14 26.47 11.33
C PRO A 272 -1.20 26.54 10.22
N GLU A 273 -0.86 27.08 9.06
CA GLU A 273 -1.73 27.20 7.89
C GLU A 273 -2.14 25.85 7.30
N ASP A 274 -1.35 24.79 7.48
CA ASP A 274 -1.65 23.46 6.93
C ASP A 274 -2.84 22.79 7.60
N LYS A 275 -3.18 23.23 8.82
CA LYS A 275 -4.34 22.71 9.57
C LYS A 275 -5.62 22.83 8.76
N VAL A 276 -5.77 23.86 7.92
CA VAL A 276 -6.96 23.99 7.06
C VAL A 276 -6.99 22.94 5.97
N ILE A 277 -5.84 22.63 5.36
CA ILE A 277 -5.71 21.64 4.29
C ILE A 277 -6.08 20.25 4.83
N PHE A 278 -5.56 19.88 6.01
CA PHE A 278 -5.92 18.60 6.64
C PHE A 278 -7.41 18.51 7.00
N LYS A 279 -7.99 19.57 7.57
CA LYS A 279 -9.41 19.58 7.95
C LYS A 279 -10.35 19.50 6.75
N GLU A 280 -10.01 20.14 5.64
CA GLU A 280 -10.82 20.11 4.42
C GLU A 280 -10.58 18.82 3.60
N GLY A 281 -9.39 18.23 3.74
CA GLY A 281 -8.90 17.06 3.02
C GLY A 281 -9.18 15.70 3.66
N ILE A 282 -10.22 15.55 4.48
CA ILE A 282 -10.55 14.25 5.11
C ILE A 282 -11.13 13.24 4.11
N VAL A 283 -10.86 11.96 4.31
CA VAL A 283 -11.24 10.87 3.40
C VAL A 283 -12.73 10.53 3.42
N ASP A 284 -13.25 9.99 2.31
CA ASP A 284 -14.60 9.40 2.23
C ASP A 284 -14.62 7.93 2.71
N TYR A 285 -13.47 7.26 2.64
CA TYR A 285 -13.25 5.89 3.11
C TYR A 285 -11.78 5.72 3.52
N LEU A 286 -11.50 4.73 4.37
CA LEU A 286 -10.14 4.33 4.68
C LEU A 286 -9.82 3.02 3.94
N GLY A 287 -8.85 3.07 3.03
CA GLY A 287 -8.27 1.88 2.42
C GLY A 287 -7.28 1.25 3.39
N ILE A 288 -7.33 -0.07 3.57
CA ILE A 288 -6.49 -0.80 4.52
C ILE A 288 -5.71 -1.88 3.80
N ASN A 289 -4.39 -1.77 3.90
CA ASN A 289 -3.46 -2.84 3.62
C ASN A 289 -3.24 -3.63 4.91
N ALA A 290 -3.66 -4.90 4.94
CA ALA A 290 -3.63 -5.74 6.13
C ALA A 290 -3.05 -7.12 5.83
N TYR A 291 -2.03 -7.50 6.60
CA TYR A 291 -1.31 -8.77 6.42
C TYR A 291 -1.34 -9.62 7.70
N ASP A 292 -0.72 -9.14 8.77
CA ASP A 292 -0.66 -9.79 10.07
C ASP A 292 -0.82 -8.77 11.22
N ARG A 293 -0.70 -9.24 12.46
CA ARG A 293 -0.70 -8.39 13.66
C ARG A 293 0.73 -7.95 13.99
N THR A 294 0.83 -6.88 14.77
CA THR A 294 2.07 -6.40 15.36
C THR A 294 2.02 -6.64 16.86
N LEU A 295 2.83 -7.58 17.35
CA LEU A 295 2.99 -7.79 18.79
C LEU A 295 4.03 -6.82 19.36
N VAL A 296 3.70 -6.22 20.50
CA VAL A 296 4.58 -5.27 21.18
C VAL A 296 4.67 -5.52 22.67
N LYS A 297 5.79 -5.08 23.25
CA LYS A 297 6.08 -5.09 24.68
C LYS A 297 6.67 -3.76 25.14
N PRO A 298 6.69 -3.48 26.46
CA PRO A 298 7.30 -2.28 27.01
C PRO A 298 8.75 -2.12 26.58
N TYR A 299 9.16 -0.88 26.33
CA TYR A 299 10.57 -0.57 26.11
C TYR A 299 11.40 -0.92 27.35
N THR A 300 12.51 -1.62 27.14
CA THR A 300 13.42 -2.05 28.19
C THR A 300 14.74 -1.29 28.13
N THR A 301 15.45 -1.38 27.01
CA THR A 301 16.77 -0.76 26.83
C THR A 301 17.14 -0.67 25.35
N GLY A 302 18.27 -0.02 25.04
CA GLY A 302 18.80 0.09 23.69
C GLY A 302 18.40 1.39 22.98
N GLU A 303 19.07 1.62 21.85
CA GLU A 303 18.75 2.73 20.96
C GLU A 303 17.66 2.33 19.97
N THR A 304 16.98 3.34 19.42
CA THR A 304 16.00 3.13 18.35
C THR A 304 16.64 2.37 17.19
N CYS A 305 16.02 1.26 16.78
CA CYS A 305 16.47 0.45 15.67
C CYS A 305 15.29 -0.17 14.94
N MET A 306 15.43 -0.37 13.62
CA MET A 306 14.38 -0.90 12.75
C MET A 306 15.03 -1.83 11.71
N ILE A 307 14.98 -3.13 11.95
CA ILE A 307 15.63 -4.16 11.13
C ILE A 307 14.55 -4.99 10.44
N ALA A 308 14.77 -5.26 9.14
CA ALA A 308 13.86 -6.04 8.31
C ALA A 308 14.50 -7.32 7.78
N ASN A 309 13.73 -8.41 7.79
CA ASN A 309 14.02 -9.62 7.04
C ASN A 309 13.61 -9.44 5.58
N ASN A 310 14.57 -9.07 4.72
CA ASN A 310 14.31 -8.85 3.30
C ASN A 310 14.57 -10.09 2.42
N THR A 311 15.35 -11.06 2.89
CA THR A 311 15.81 -12.18 2.06
C THR A 311 14.99 -13.45 2.28
N GLY A 312 14.39 -13.60 3.46
CA GLY A 312 13.71 -14.83 3.85
C GLY A 312 14.66 -16.02 3.99
N ASP A 313 15.95 -15.77 4.23
CA ASP A 313 17.01 -16.79 4.37
C ASP A 313 17.13 -17.35 5.80
N GLY A 314 16.38 -16.79 6.75
CA GLY A 314 16.43 -17.15 8.16
C GLY A 314 17.62 -16.57 8.94
N VAL A 315 18.48 -15.76 8.31
CA VAL A 315 19.63 -15.11 8.95
C VAL A 315 19.19 -13.87 9.72
N THR A 316 18.45 -12.97 9.06
CA THR A 316 17.98 -11.72 9.66
C THR A 316 16.53 -11.88 10.10
N LYS A 317 16.25 -11.53 11.37
CA LYS A 317 14.88 -11.44 11.89
C LYS A 317 14.41 -9.99 11.92
N ASN A 318 13.11 -9.79 11.81
CA ASN A 318 12.51 -8.48 12.05
C ASN A 318 12.75 -8.09 13.52
N SER A 319 13.17 -6.85 13.74
CA SER A 319 13.33 -6.28 15.08
C SER A 319 13.02 -4.78 15.03
N THR A 320 12.33 -4.27 16.02
CA THR A 320 12.14 -2.83 16.18
C THR A 320 12.13 -2.46 17.63
N ILE A 321 12.93 -1.45 17.95
CA ILE A 321 12.95 -0.75 19.23
C ILE A 321 12.67 0.71 18.90
N ILE A 322 11.64 1.29 19.49
CA ILE A 322 11.45 2.74 19.50
C ILE A 322 11.75 3.19 20.92
N LYS A 323 12.93 3.80 21.10
CA LYS A 323 13.48 4.12 22.42
C LYS A 323 12.47 4.90 23.26
N GLY A 324 12.15 4.40 24.46
CA GLY A 324 11.21 5.04 25.38
C GLY A 324 9.73 4.89 25.00
N TRP A 325 9.39 4.12 23.95
CA TRP A 325 8.01 3.94 23.49
C TRP A 325 7.57 2.48 23.59
N PHE A 326 8.21 1.58 22.84
CA PHE A 326 7.89 0.15 22.79
C PHE A 326 9.00 -0.66 22.07
N GLU A 327 8.92 -1.98 22.18
CA GLU A 327 9.69 -2.94 21.38
C GLU A 327 8.74 -3.92 20.68
N LEU A 328 9.13 -4.46 19.53
CA LEU A 328 8.44 -5.62 18.97
C LEU A 328 8.61 -6.84 19.88
N ASP A 329 7.53 -7.61 19.96
CA ASP A 329 7.47 -8.89 20.63
C ASP A 329 7.16 -10.01 19.63
N GLU A 330 7.23 -11.26 20.07
CA GLU A 330 6.89 -12.41 19.23
C GLU A 330 6.08 -13.47 19.99
N ASP A 331 5.15 -14.09 19.27
CA ASP A 331 4.54 -15.34 19.72
C ASP A 331 5.31 -16.52 19.12
N PRO A 332 6.06 -17.30 19.93
CA PRO A 332 6.83 -18.43 19.42
C PRO A 332 5.95 -19.57 18.86
N ASN A 333 4.63 -19.56 19.14
CA ASN A 333 3.70 -20.58 18.68
C ASN A 333 2.98 -20.21 17.37
N THR A 334 3.09 -18.95 16.94
CA THR A 334 2.46 -18.50 15.69
C THR A 334 3.37 -18.82 14.51
N ILE A 335 2.82 -19.53 13.51
CA ILE A 335 3.55 -19.92 12.30
C ILE A 335 3.84 -18.66 11.47
N LYS A 336 5.06 -18.56 10.93
CA LYS A 336 5.50 -17.45 10.06
C LYS A 336 6.00 -17.99 8.72
N ASN A 337 5.84 -17.24 7.65
CA ASN A 337 6.52 -17.53 6.39
C ASN A 337 8.02 -17.18 6.49
N ALA A 338 8.77 -17.45 5.41
CA ALA A 338 10.22 -17.23 5.38
C ALA A 338 10.65 -15.77 5.69
N TRP A 339 9.81 -14.79 5.38
CA TRP A 339 10.06 -13.35 5.64
C TRP A 339 9.55 -12.87 7.00
N GLY A 340 9.03 -13.77 7.84
CA GLY A 340 8.56 -13.44 9.18
C GLY A 340 7.12 -12.91 9.25
N CYS A 341 6.34 -13.02 8.18
CA CYS A 341 4.91 -12.67 8.20
C CYS A 341 4.11 -13.79 8.89
N GLU A 342 3.30 -13.43 9.90
CA GLU A 342 2.48 -14.39 10.64
C GLU A 342 1.32 -14.93 9.77
N LEU A 343 1.11 -16.24 9.84
CA LEU A 343 -0.10 -16.87 9.30
C LEU A 343 -1.21 -16.80 10.35
N TYR A 344 -1.66 -15.58 10.66
CA TYR A 344 -2.68 -15.32 11.69
C TYR A 344 -3.85 -14.48 11.15
N PRO A 345 -4.75 -15.07 10.33
CA PRO A 345 -5.81 -14.30 9.67
C PRO A 345 -6.81 -13.61 10.61
N LYS A 346 -6.86 -14.00 11.89
CA LYS A 346 -7.74 -13.36 12.89
C LYS A 346 -7.33 -11.90 13.17
N SER A 347 -6.08 -11.51 12.89
CA SER A 347 -5.61 -10.13 13.06
C SER A 347 -6.53 -9.10 12.40
N VAL A 348 -7.08 -9.40 11.22
CA VAL A 348 -7.98 -8.47 10.51
C VAL A 348 -9.27 -8.18 11.27
N TYR A 349 -9.80 -9.17 12.01
CA TYR A 349 -11.01 -8.97 12.80
C TYR A 349 -10.76 -7.97 13.94
N ASN A 350 -9.64 -8.15 14.66
CA ASN A 350 -9.25 -7.25 15.74
C ASN A 350 -8.99 -5.83 15.21
N LEU A 351 -8.26 -5.71 14.10
CA LEU A 351 -8.02 -4.43 13.42
C LEU A 351 -9.33 -3.74 13.01
N LEU A 352 -10.26 -4.48 12.39
CA LEU A 352 -11.51 -3.90 11.92
C LEU A 352 -12.43 -3.42 13.05
N LEU A 353 -12.44 -4.12 14.19
CA LEU A 353 -13.17 -3.66 15.38
C LEU A 353 -12.54 -2.39 15.96
N ASP A 354 -11.21 -2.36 16.09
CA ASP A 354 -10.50 -1.19 16.58
C ASP A 354 -10.72 0.05 15.69
N LEU A 355 -10.64 -0.13 14.36
CA LEU A 355 -10.94 0.94 13.41
C LEU A 355 -12.40 1.40 13.46
N LYS A 356 -13.36 0.48 13.67
CA LYS A 356 -14.77 0.82 13.84
C LYS A 356 -14.98 1.66 15.10
N ASP A 357 -14.33 1.31 16.21
CA ASP A 357 -14.47 2.04 17.46
C ASP A 357 -13.85 3.44 17.38
N LYS A 358 -12.70 3.57 16.71
CA LYS A 358 -12.02 4.86 16.49
C LYS A 358 -12.71 5.74 15.45
N TYR A 359 -13.20 5.14 14.35
CA TYR A 359 -13.73 5.84 13.18
C TYR A 359 -15.10 5.30 12.74
N PRO A 360 -16.14 5.35 13.59
CA PRO A 360 -17.40 4.61 13.38
C PRO A 360 -18.23 5.02 12.16
N LYS A 361 -17.88 6.14 11.51
CA LYS A 361 -18.57 6.67 10.33
C LYS A 361 -17.80 6.44 9.02
N ILE A 362 -16.58 5.93 9.09
CA ILE A 362 -15.73 5.75 7.93
C ILE A 362 -15.85 4.30 7.43
N PRO A 363 -16.28 4.10 6.18
CA PRO A 363 -16.25 2.78 5.59
C PRO A 363 -14.82 2.33 5.32
N ILE A 364 -14.58 1.04 5.46
CA ILE A 364 -13.30 0.39 5.21
C ILE A 364 -13.34 -0.35 3.88
N ILE A 365 -12.23 -0.29 3.14
CA ILE A 365 -11.99 -1.16 1.99
C ILE A 365 -10.65 -1.85 2.22
N ILE A 366 -10.61 -3.18 2.27
CA ILE A 366 -9.35 -3.91 2.36
C ILE A 366 -8.69 -3.86 0.98
N THR A 367 -7.73 -2.96 0.80
CA THR A 367 -7.08 -2.64 -0.48
C THR A 367 -5.90 -3.54 -0.79
N GLU A 368 -5.42 -4.28 0.20
CA GLU A 368 -4.34 -5.23 0.03
C GLU A 368 -4.35 -6.27 1.14
N ASN A 369 -4.38 -7.54 0.77
CA ASN A 369 -4.09 -8.67 1.66
C ASN A 369 -3.60 -9.85 0.81
N GLY A 370 -2.51 -10.48 1.22
CA GLY A 370 -1.93 -11.56 0.46
C GLY A 370 -0.86 -12.33 1.21
N LEU A 371 -0.32 -13.35 0.57
CA LEU A 371 0.73 -14.18 1.15
C LEU A 371 1.81 -14.48 0.12
N GLY A 372 3.01 -14.00 0.42
CA GLY A 372 4.20 -14.15 -0.43
C GLY A 372 4.97 -15.43 -0.11
N TYR A 373 5.22 -16.27 -1.11
CA TYR A 373 5.95 -17.54 -1.00
C TYR A 373 6.74 -17.82 -2.27
N TYR A 374 7.59 -18.85 -2.21
CA TYR A 374 8.21 -19.43 -3.40
C TYR A 374 7.20 -20.37 -4.07
N ASP A 375 6.64 -19.95 -5.21
CA ASP A 375 5.78 -20.81 -6.04
C ASP A 375 6.60 -21.54 -7.11
N GLU A 376 6.27 -22.81 -7.35
CA GLU A 376 6.82 -23.62 -8.44
C GLU A 376 5.72 -23.94 -9.47
N CYS A 377 6.09 -23.87 -10.76
CA CYS A 377 5.23 -24.32 -11.85
C CYS A 377 5.69 -25.69 -12.36
N ILE A 378 4.89 -26.72 -12.10
CA ILE A 378 5.17 -28.10 -12.52
C ILE A 378 4.11 -28.50 -13.53
N ASP A 379 4.54 -28.89 -14.74
CA ASP A 379 3.66 -29.26 -15.85
C ASP A 379 2.55 -28.22 -16.15
N GLY A 380 2.90 -26.93 -16.06
CA GLY A 380 1.98 -25.82 -16.32
C GLY A 380 0.96 -25.57 -15.20
N LYS A 381 1.19 -26.11 -14.00
CA LYS A 381 0.32 -25.93 -12.83
C LYS A 381 1.09 -25.41 -11.63
N VAL A 382 0.45 -24.58 -10.83
CA VAL A 382 1.01 -24.03 -9.58
C VAL A 382 0.04 -24.37 -8.45
N ASN A 383 0.47 -25.23 -7.54
CA ASN A 383 -0.34 -25.69 -6.42
C ASN A 383 -0.01 -24.89 -5.14
N ASP A 384 -0.82 -23.88 -4.86
CA ASP A 384 -0.59 -22.90 -3.79
C ASP A 384 -1.65 -22.98 -2.68
N GLN A 385 -1.88 -24.18 -2.13
CA GLN A 385 -2.90 -24.40 -1.08
C GLN A 385 -2.69 -23.50 0.15
N TYR A 386 -1.46 -23.25 0.55
CA TYR A 386 -1.14 -22.36 1.67
C TYR A 386 -1.71 -20.94 1.47
N ARG A 387 -1.77 -20.46 0.22
CA ARG A 387 -2.36 -19.16 -0.13
C ARG A 387 -3.87 -19.22 -0.03
N ILE A 388 -4.49 -20.30 -0.51
CA ILE A 388 -5.93 -20.54 -0.37
C ILE A 388 -6.35 -20.56 1.10
N GLU A 389 -5.64 -21.30 1.94
CA GLU A 389 -5.92 -21.43 3.37
C GLU A 389 -5.87 -20.07 4.08
N PHE A 390 -4.82 -19.28 3.81
CA PHE A 390 -4.64 -17.95 4.38
C PHE A 390 -5.75 -16.97 3.94
N LEU A 391 -5.98 -16.84 2.62
CA LEU A 391 -7.00 -15.93 2.08
C LEU A 391 -8.40 -16.31 2.55
N ASN A 392 -8.71 -17.62 2.62
CA ASN A 392 -10.01 -18.08 3.11
C ASN A 392 -10.22 -17.72 4.59
N GLY A 393 -9.18 -17.89 5.42
CA GLY A 393 -9.22 -17.48 6.82
C GLY A 393 -9.43 -15.97 6.98
N PHE A 394 -8.76 -15.17 6.14
CA PHE A 394 -8.86 -13.71 6.20
C PHE A 394 -10.26 -13.22 5.83
N ILE A 395 -10.82 -13.74 4.73
CA ILE A 395 -12.19 -13.44 4.31
C ILE A 395 -13.22 -13.87 5.36
N TYR A 396 -13.01 -15.02 6.01
CA TYR A 396 -13.87 -15.46 7.11
C TYR A 396 -13.90 -14.44 8.25
N TRP A 397 -12.75 -13.92 8.67
CA TRP A 397 -12.66 -12.95 9.77
C TRP A 397 -13.15 -11.56 9.38
N ILE A 398 -12.98 -11.14 8.13
CA ILE A 398 -13.65 -9.92 7.60
C ILE A 398 -15.16 -10.06 7.72
N LYS A 399 -15.71 -11.20 7.29
CA LYS A 399 -17.15 -11.45 7.39
C LYS A 399 -17.64 -11.42 8.84
N LYS A 400 -16.88 -12.00 9.78
CA LYS A 400 -17.19 -11.90 11.20
C LYS A 400 -17.20 -10.46 11.70
N ALA A 401 -16.22 -9.65 11.31
CA ALA A 401 -16.22 -8.23 11.67
C ALA A 401 -17.42 -7.48 11.08
N MET A 402 -17.86 -7.81 9.87
CA MET A 402 -19.07 -7.25 9.26
C MET A 402 -20.35 -7.68 10.00
N GLU A 403 -20.43 -8.95 10.42
CA GLU A 403 -21.53 -9.45 11.29
C GLU A 403 -21.58 -8.67 12.62
N ASP A 404 -20.42 -8.28 13.14
CA ASP A 404 -20.27 -7.45 14.34
C ASP A 404 -20.31 -5.93 14.07
N GLY A 405 -20.74 -5.53 12.86
CA GLY A 405 -21.12 -4.16 12.51
C GLY A 405 -20.01 -3.27 11.93
N CYS A 406 -18.88 -3.83 11.48
CA CYS A 406 -17.90 -3.09 10.67
C CYS A 406 -18.43 -2.85 9.24
N ASP A 407 -18.35 -1.63 8.74
CA ASP A 407 -18.71 -1.28 7.35
C ASP A 407 -17.53 -1.56 6.40
N VAL A 408 -17.38 -2.81 5.98
CA VAL A 408 -16.36 -3.23 5.00
C VAL A 408 -17.00 -3.38 3.62
N ARG A 409 -16.47 -2.65 2.63
CA ARG A 409 -17.09 -2.54 1.30
C ARG A 409 -16.31 -3.22 0.17
N GLY A 410 -15.13 -3.74 0.45
CA GLY A 410 -14.32 -4.43 -0.55
C GLY A 410 -13.13 -5.19 0.02
N TYR A 411 -12.62 -6.13 -0.78
CA TYR A 411 -11.44 -6.94 -0.52
C TYR A 411 -10.64 -7.14 -1.80
N PHE A 412 -9.37 -6.73 -1.76
CA PHE A 412 -8.43 -6.81 -2.85
C PHE A 412 -7.26 -7.73 -2.48
N VAL A 413 -7.16 -8.87 -3.17
CA VAL A 413 -6.03 -9.80 -3.02
C VAL A 413 -4.74 -9.14 -3.54
N TRP A 414 -3.68 -9.20 -2.74
CA TRP A 414 -2.31 -8.96 -3.20
C TRP A 414 -1.70 -10.29 -3.66
N SER A 415 -1.58 -10.54 -4.96
CA SER A 415 -1.77 -9.63 -6.10
C SER A 415 -2.55 -10.26 -7.25
N THR A 416 -2.90 -9.47 -8.26
CA THR A 416 -3.57 -9.97 -9.48
C THR A 416 -2.73 -11.03 -10.18
N MET A 417 -1.46 -10.72 -10.39
CA MET A 417 -0.44 -11.60 -10.97
C MET A 417 0.85 -11.46 -10.17
N ASP A 418 1.76 -12.41 -10.34
CA ASP A 418 3.11 -12.26 -9.82
C ASP A 418 3.73 -10.99 -10.38
N LEU A 419 4.48 -10.29 -9.53
CA LEU A 419 5.01 -8.96 -9.79
C LEU A 419 6.39 -8.81 -9.17
N TYR A 420 7.10 -7.77 -9.58
CA TYR A 420 8.36 -7.37 -8.97
C TYR A 420 8.14 -6.96 -7.51
N SER A 421 8.86 -7.56 -6.56
CA SER A 421 8.87 -7.08 -5.17
C SER A 421 10.02 -6.10 -4.97
N TRP A 422 9.70 -4.91 -4.42
CA TRP A 422 10.58 -3.74 -4.27
C TRP A 422 12.07 -4.01 -4.02
N ILE A 423 12.38 -4.88 -3.06
CA ILE A 423 13.75 -5.28 -2.72
C ILE A 423 13.90 -6.81 -2.60
N ASN A 424 12.84 -7.57 -2.86
CA ASN A 424 12.87 -9.05 -2.82
C ASN A 424 12.88 -9.68 -4.23
N GLY A 425 12.75 -8.87 -5.28
CA GLY A 425 12.74 -9.32 -6.66
C GLY A 425 11.55 -10.22 -6.99
N TYR A 426 11.76 -11.22 -7.85
CA TYR A 426 10.68 -12.01 -8.44
C TYR A 426 10.42 -13.37 -7.77
N LYS A 427 11.29 -13.79 -6.84
CA LYS A 427 11.19 -15.12 -6.22
C LYS A 427 10.04 -15.21 -5.20
N LYS A 428 9.75 -14.11 -4.50
CA LYS A 428 8.63 -14.00 -3.57
C LYS A 428 7.35 -13.66 -4.34
N ARG A 429 6.54 -14.68 -4.62
CA ARG A 429 5.37 -14.61 -5.49
C ARG A 429 4.09 -14.42 -4.67
N TYR A 430 3.21 -13.54 -5.15
CA TYR A 430 1.97 -13.13 -4.48
C TYR A 430 0.72 -13.35 -5.34
N GLY A 431 0.88 -13.47 -6.66
CA GLY A 431 -0.21 -13.39 -7.60
C GLY A 431 -1.19 -14.54 -7.51
N LEU A 432 -2.46 -14.29 -7.84
CA LEU A 432 -3.41 -15.32 -8.23
C LEU A 432 -3.02 -15.96 -9.59
N VAL A 433 -2.32 -15.19 -10.43
CA VAL A 433 -1.78 -15.65 -11.71
C VAL A 433 -0.25 -15.70 -11.64
N TYR A 434 0.33 -16.84 -11.92
CA TYR A 434 1.77 -17.01 -12.04
C TYR A 434 2.28 -16.34 -13.32
N ILE A 435 3.40 -15.63 -13.22
CA ILE A 435 4.13 -15.11 -14.38
C ILE A 435 5.38 -15.95 -14.60
N ASP A 436 5.45 -16.58 -15.76
CA ASP A 436 6.66 -17.26 -16.23
C ASP A 436 7.60 -16.21 -16.86
N TYR A 437 8.52 -15.70 -16.03
CA TYR A 437 9.49 -14.69 -16.44
C TYR A 437 10.51 -15.21 -17.47
N GLU A 438 10.65 -16.54 -17.60
CA GLU A 438 11.55 -17.17 -18.55
C GLU A 438 10.86 -17.48 -19.90
N ASP A 439 9.53 -17.65 -19.90
CA ASP A 439 8.69 -17.85 -21.10
C ASP A 439 7.89 -16.58 -21.44
N ASN A 440 8.59 -15.49 -21.75
CA ASN A 440 8.01 -14.24 -22.27
C ASN A 440 6.82 -13.72 -21.43
N ASN A 441 6.98 -13.73 -20.11
CA ASN A 441 5.96 -13.32 -19.14
C ASN A 441 4.61 -14.03 -19.33
N LYS A 442 4.60 -15.31 -19.68
CA LYS A 442 3.35 -16.07 -19.85
C LYS A 442 2.55 -16.14 -18.54
N ARG A 443 1.24 -15.90 -18.65
CA ARG A 443 0.28 -15.95 -17.52
C ARG A 443 -0.24 -17.38 -17.32
N ILE A 444 -0.11 -17.91 -16.11
CA ILE A 444 -0.60 -19.24 -15.73
C ILE A 444 -1.46 -19.10 -14.46
N PRO A 445 -2.80 -19.26 -14.54
CA PRO A 445 -3.65 -19.22 -13.35
C PRO A 445 -3.24 -20.28 -12.31
N LYS A 446 -3.04 -19.87 -11.06
CA LYS A 446 -2.74 -20.78 -9.94
C LYS A 446 -4.03 -21.45 -9.43
N GLU A 447 -3.91 -22.45 -8.55
CA GLU A 447 -5.08 -23.03 -7.89
C GLU A 447 -5.87 -21.97 -7.09
N SER A 448 -5.18 -21.01 -6.46
CA SER A 448 -5.81 -19.88 -5.76
C SER A 448 -6.67 -18.99 -6.67
N TYR A 449 -6.36 -18.84 -7.96
CA TYR A 449 -7.22 -18.13 -8.91
C TYR A 449 -8.58 -18.82 -9.07
N TYR A 450 -8.58 -20.14 -9.25
CA TYR A 450 -9.82 -20.91 -9.40
C TYR A 450 -10.61 -20.97 -8.10
N TRP A 451 -9.92 -21.09 -6.97
CA TRP A 451 -10.54 -20.98 -5.65
C TRP A 451 -11.21 -19.62 -5.45
N TYR A 452 -10.51 -18.51 -5.70
CA TYR A 452 -11.05 -17.17 -5.49
C TYR A 452 -12.24 -16.90 -6.43
N LYS A 453 -12.15 -17.36 -7.67
CA LYS A 453 -13.25 -17.36 -8.64
C LYS A 453 -14.50 -18.07 -8.11
N LYS A 454 -14.34 -19.22 -7.45
CA LYS A 454 -15.44 -19.95 -6.81
C LYS A 454 -15.96 -19.20 -5.58
N LYS A 455 -15.05 -18.72 -4.73
CA LYS A 455 -15.35 -17.96 -3.51
C LYS A 455 -16.24 -16.75 -3.79
N ILE A 456 -15.91 -15.93 -4.80
CA ILE A 456 -16.71 -14.76 -5.18
C ILE A 456 -18.16 -15.11 -5.59
N LYS A 457 -18.37 -16.29 -6.20
CA LYS A 457 -19.71 -16.75 -6.58
C LYS A 457 -20.54 -17.24 -5.40
N GLU A 458 -19.87 -17.86 -4.43
CA GLU A 458 -20.52 -18.50 -3.27
C GLU A 458 -20.76 -17.52 -2.13
N GLU A 459 -19.85 -16.57 -1.94
CA GLU A 459 -19.89 -15.61 -0.85
C GLU A 459 -20.95 -14.53 -1.10
N ARG A 460 -21.79 -14.32 -0.10
CA ARG A 460 -22.83 -13.29 -0.11
C ARG A 460 -22.46 -12.24 0.94
N PHE A 461 -22.00 -11.08 0.47
CA PHE A 461 -21.85 -9.85 1.25
C PHE A 461 -23.04 -8.92 1.02
#